data_AF-U1H4B0-F1
#
_entry.id   AF-U1H4B0-F1
#
_cell.length_a   1.000
_cell.length_b   1.000
_cell.length_c   1.000
_cell.angle_alpha   90.00
_cell.angle_beta   90.00
_cell.angle_gamma   90.00
#
_symmetry.space_group_name_H-M   'P 1'
#
loop_
_entity.id
_entity.type
_entity.pdbx_description
1 polymer ?
#
loop_
_entity_poly.entity_id
_entity_poly.type
_entity_poly.pdbx_seq_one_letter_code
_entity_poly.pdbx_strand_id
1 'polypeptide(L)'
;MKGDVGEATQVKSGDTVNITGGATGLSHNANIGVEKADDGLKLRLAKDITTESVTLSKGENGKSTKMDAESVTVNNGKQSTKVSAESVSVNNGSQHTTVNAGGISVNSNNQAPVSLTSRGLDNGGNRISNVADGVQPHDAVNVSQLNRMKKKMEKHSDAGTAAAIAVGNLPHAMHSGKSMVAVAGGSYGGESAVAIGVSHTNEKGNVILKLSGTSDSNGKYGVGAGVGYEF
;
A
#
# COMPACT_ATOMS: atom_id res chain seq x y z
N MET A 1 61.37 26.04 16.43
CA MET A 1 60.21 25.15 16.68
C MET A 1 59.62 24.75 15.33
N LYS A 2 59.03 23.55 15.22
CA LYS A 2 58.24 23.16 14.05
C LYS A 2 56.77 23.32 14.41
N GLY A 3 56.01 24.03 13.59
CA GLY A 3 54.55 24.14 13.75
C GLY A 3 53.82 22.97 13.13
N ASP A 4 52.48 23.02 13.13
CA ASP A 4 51.61 21.99 12.55
C ASP A 4 51.82 21.77 11.04
N VAL A 5 52.45 22.73 10.35
CA VAL A 5 52.82 22.63 8.92
C VAL A 5 54.24 22.07 8.68
N GLY A 6 54.96 21.67 9.74
CA GLY A 6 56.24 20.96 9.65
C GLY A 6 57.47 21.82 9.30
N GLU A 7 57.28 23.08 8.93
CA GLU A 7 58.39 24.00 8.67
C GLU A 7 59.10 24.45 9.95
N ALA A 8 60.43 24.48 9.92
CA ALA A 8 61.25 24.84 11.07
C ALA A 8 61.49 26.35 11.11
N THR A 9 60.95 27.02 12.14
CA THR A 9 61.29 28.40 12.46
C THR A 9 62.44 28.41 13.49
N GLN A 10 63.55 29.08 13.18
CA GLN A 10 64.64 29.27 14.14
C GLN A 10 64.23 30.34 15.17
N VAL A 11 64.37 30.00 16.46
CA VAL A 11 64.20 30.91 17.59
C VAL A 11 65.53 30.92 18.34
N LYS A 12 66.13 32.09 18.52
CA LYS A 12 67.40 32.25 19.23
C LYS A 12 67.14 32.34 20.74
N SER A 13 68.17 32.04 21.53
CA SER A 13 68.12 32.26 22.97
C SER A 13 67.86 33.74 23.27
N GLY A 14 66.82 34.05 24.03
CA GLY A 14 66.37 35.42 24.32
C GLY A 14 65.20 35.93 23.47
N ASP A 15 64.80 35.21 22.41
CA ASP A 15 63.63 35.60 21.61
C ASP A 15 62.31 35.33 22.35
N THR A 16 61.36 36.26 22.25
CA THR A 16 59.98 36.07 22.75
C THR A 16 59.10 35.45 21.65
N VAL A 17 58.46 34.32 21.93
CA VAL A 17 57.49 33.70 21.02
C VAL A 17 56.11 34.31 21.29
N ASN A 18 55.64 35.13 20.35
CA ASN A 18 54.27 35.65 20.40
C ASN A 18 53.31 34.60 19.83
N ILE A 19 52.43 34.08 20.69
CA ILE A 19 51.33 33.21 20.26
C ILE A 19 50.11 34.10 20.07
N THR A 20 49.88 34.52 18.82
CA THR A 20 48.72 35.32 18.43
C THR A 20 47.51 34.42 18.19
N GLY A 21 46.90 33.95 19.27
CA GLY A 21 45.62 33.24 19.25
C GLY A 21 45.04 33.30 20.65
N GLY A 22 43.81 33.78 20.83
CA GLY A 22 43.26 34.04 22.16
C GLY A 22 42.81 35.46 22.37
N ALA A 23 41.55 35.72 22.01
CA ALA A 23 40.85 36.88 22.53
C ALA A 23 40.61 36.68 24.04
N THR A 24 40.95 37.67 24.86
CA THR A 24 40.43 37.75 26.23
C THR A 24 38.94 38.04 26.13
N GLY A 25 38.11 37.06 26.49
CA GLY A 25 36.70 37.03 26.11
C GLY A 25 36.58 36.59 24.65
N LEU A 26 36.13 35.35 24.45
CA LEU A 26 35.98 34.70 23.14
C LEU A 26 35.25 35.63 22.15
N SER A 27 36.01 36.31 21.29
CA SER A 27 35.44 37.06 20.17
C SER A 27 34.83 36.06 19.20
N HIS A 28 33.66 36.39 18.64
CA HIS A 28 32.80 35.52 17.83
C HIS A 28 33.49 34.92 16.58
N ASN A 29 34.69 35.39 16.22
CA ASN A 29 35.35 35.04 14.97
C ASN A 29 36.48 34.00 15.10
N ALA A 30 36.79 33.51 16.31
CA ALA A 30 37.87 32.54 16.53
C ALA A 30 37.36 31.28 17.26
N ASN A 31 37.62 30.10 16.68
CA ASN A 31 37.19 28.81 17.25
C ASN A 31 38.07 28.33 18.43
N ILE A 32 39.34 28.76 18.50
CA ILE A 32 40.30 28.41 19.55
C ILE A 32 40.85 29.70 20.18
N GLY A 33 40.86 29.76 21.51
CA GLY A 33 41.50 30.82 22.27
C GLY A 33 42.63 30.31 23.16
N VAL A 34 43.70 31.10 23.31
CA VAL A 34 44.78 30.89 24.28
C VAL A 34 44.81 32.03 25.30
N GLU A 35 44.70 31.69 26.57
CA GLU A 35 44.76 32.65 27.70
C GLU A 35 46.06 32.43 28.48
N LYS A 36 46.71 33.50 28.95
CA LYS A 36 47.83 33.40 29.90
C LYS A 36 47.29 33.02 31.28
N ALA A 37 47.88 32.00 31.90
CA ALA A 37 47.65 31.59 33.28
C ALA A 37 48.93 31.76 34.11
N ASP A 38 48.81 31.68 35.44
CA ASP A 38 49.94 31.85 36.37
C ASP A 38 51.04 30.79 36.17
N ASP A 39 50.68 29.62 35.64
CA ASP A 39 51.54 28.46 35.41
C ASP A 39 51.73 28.07 33.93
N GLY A 40 51.19 28.86 32.97
CA GLY A 40 51.38 28.57 31.55
C GLY A 40 50.32 29.16 30.61
N LEU A 41 50.01 28.42 29.54
CA LEU A 41 49.01 28.78 28.53
C LEU A 41 47.78 27.88 28.66
N LYS A 42 46.59 28.48 28.71
CA LYS A 42 45.32 27.77 28.75
C LYS A 42 44.65 27.80 27.38
N LEU A 43 44.43 26.62 26.79
CA LEU A 43 43.69 26.48 25.54
C LEU A 43 42.21 26.24 25.82
N ARG A 44 41.34 26.93 25.07
CA ARG A 44 39.87 26.82 25.20
C ARG A 44 39.23 26.83 23.83
N LEU A 45 38.13 26.08 23.71
CA LEU A 45 37.23 26.17 22.56
C LEU A 45 36.22 27.30 22.78
N ALA A 46 35.80 27.93 21.69
CA ALA A 46 34.66 28.85 21.73
C ALA A 46 33.36 28.09 22.10
N LYS A 47 32.40 28.81 22.71
CA LYS A 47 31.09 28.23 23.07
C LYS A 47 30.36 27.74 21.81
N ASP A 48 30.40 28.56 20.76
CA ASP A 48 29.88 28.25 19.44
C ASP A 48 31.06 28.11 18.48
N ILE A 49 31.11 27.01 17.74
CA ILE A 49 32.16 26.74 16.76
C ILE A 49 31.59 27.02 15.37
N THR A 50 32.20 27.96 14.65
CA THR A 50 31.81 28.30 13.28
C THR A 50 32.74 27.56 12.32
N THR A 51 32.20 26.65 11.51
CA THR A 51 32.95 25.84 10.55
C THR A 51 32.12 25.63 9.29
N GLU A 52 32.77 25.43 8.15
CA GLU A 52 32.10 25.07 6.89
C GLU A 52 31.50 23.67 6.95
N SER A 53 32.15 22.75 7.67
CA SER A 53 31.65 21.40 7.88
C SER A 53 32.14 20.77 9.18
N VAL A 54 31.39 19.78 9.66
CA VAL A 54 31.79 18.88 10.75
C VAL A 54 31.84 17.47 10.18
N THR A 55 32.98 16.80 10.30
CA THR A 55 33.13 15.39 9.91
C THR A 55 33.61 14.58 11.10
N LEU A 56 32.78 13.63 11.54
CA LEU A 56 33.14 12.62 12.53
C LEU A 56 33.42 11.32 11.78
N SER A 57 34.69 10.99 11.55
CA SER A 57 35.11 9.76 10.87
C SER A 57 35.83 8.81 11.82
N LYS A 58 35.58 7.51 11.67
CA LYS A 58 36.35 6.46 12.36
C LYS A 58 37.29 5.80 11.36
N GLY A 59 38.35 6.53 10.97
CA GLY A 59 39.63 6.04 10.40
C GLY A 59 39.66 5.16 9.14
N GLU A 60 38.66 4.33 8.85
CA GLU A 60 38.70 3.33 7.79
C GLU A 60 37.31 3.08 7.18
N ASN A 61 37.27 2.80 5.87
CA ASN A 61 36.09 2.32 5.12
C ASN A 61 34.92 3.30 4.92
N GLY A 62 35.18 4.62 4.82
CA GLY A 62 34.16 5.60 4.40
C GLY A 62 33.01 5.82 5.40
N LYS A 63 33.17 5.33 6.64
CA LYS A 63 32.21 5.54 7.73
C LYS A 63 32.36 6.94 8.30
N SER A 64 31.29 7.71 8.27
CA SER A 64 31.30 9.08 8.78
C SER A 64 29.92 9.58 9.17
N THR A 65 29.90 10.58 10.05
CA THR A 65 28.80 11.55 10.12
C THR A 65 29.33 12.88 9.63
N LYS A 66 28.75 13.40 8.54
CA LYS A 66 29.11 14.69 7.95
C LYS A 66 27.94 15.65 8.08
N MET A 67 28.23 16.87 8.51
CA MET A 67 27.30 18.00 8.47
C MET A 67 27.96 19.13 7.68
N ASP A 68 27.25 19.67 6.71
CA ASP A 68 27.62 20.85 5.94
C ASP A 68 26.39 21.72 5.67
N ALA A 69 26.54 22.79 4.89
CA ALA A 69 25.46 23.73 4.60
C ALA A 69 24.26 23.09 3.88
N GLU A 70 24.47 21.96 3.19
CA GLU A 70 23.44 21.30 2.39
C GLU A 70 22.73 20.22 3.18
N SER A 71 23.45 19.49 4.04
CA SER A 71 22.90 18.29 4.64
C SER A 71 23.60 17.79 5.89
N VAL A 72 22.88 16.90 6.59
CA VAL A 72 23.45 15.97 7.56
C VAL A 72 23.41 14.57 6.96
N THR A 73 24.57 13.93 6.84
CA THR A 73 24.72 12.58 6.29
C THR A 73 25.39 11.66 7.30
N VAL A 74 24.76 10.52 7.59
CA VAL A 74 25.36 9.41 8.32
C VAL A 74 25.65 8.29 7.32
N ASN A 75 26.89 7.84 7.23
CA ASN A 75 27.35 6.79 6.31
C ASN A 75 28.07 5.68 7.09
N ASN A 76 27.73 4.42 6.84
CA ASN A 76 28.39 3.25 7.45
C ASN A 76 29.29 2.45 6.48
N GLY A 77 29.63 3.04 5.34
CA GLY A 77 30.45 2.50 4.26
C GLY A 77 29.64 1.84 3.13
N LYS A 78 28.41 1.40 3.41
CA LYS A 78 27.52 0.75 2.42
C LYS A 78 26.13 1.39 2.34
N GLN A 79 25.67 1.90 3.48
CA GLN A 79 24.35 2.48 3.67
C GLN A 79 24.53 3.91 4.13
N SER A 80 23.54 4.75 3.83
CA SER A 80 23.53 6.13 4.27
C SER A 80 22.14 6.62 4.62
N THR A 81 22.09 7.60 5.52
CA THR A 81 20.92 8.45 5.73
C THR A 81 21.33 9.88 5.51
N LYS A 82 20.62 10.60 4.65
CA LYS A 82 20.85 12.01 4.33
C LYS A 82 19.59 12.81 4.64
N VAL A 83 19.74 13.87 5.41
CA VAL A 83 18.70 14.88 5.66
C VAL A 83 19.17 16.17 5.02
N SER A 84 18.41 16.70 4.06
CA SER A 84 18.62 18.01 3.44
C SER A 84 17.33 18.83 3.48
N ALA A 85 17.38 20.06 2.96
CA ALA A 85 16.20 20.91 2.86
C ALA A 85 15.13 20.32 1.91
N GLU A 86 15.54 19.57 0.90
CA GLU A 86 14.67 19.03 -0.15
C GLU A 86 14.10 17.65 0.22
N SER A 87 14.83 16.85 0.99
CA SER A 87 14.44 15.47 1.26
C SER A 87 15.11 14.86 2.49
N VAL A 88 14.45 13.82 3.01
CA VAL A 88 15.08 12.81 3.85
C VAL A 88 15.21 11.54 3.03
N SER A 89 16.41 10.99 2.95
CA SER A 89 16.67 9.78 2.17
C SER A 89 17.48 8.76 2.96
N VAL A 90 17.13 7.48 2.79
CA VAL A 90 17.82 6.33 3.37
C VAL A 90 18.21 5.41 2.22
N ASN A 91 19.51 5.18 2.05
CA ASN A 91 20.05 4.18 1.14
C ASN A 91 20.50 2.97 1.96
N ASN A 92 19.82 1.84 1.77
CA ASN A 92 20.13 0.56 2.41
C ASN A 92 20.93 -0.38 1.48
N GLY A 93 21.56 0.15 0.44
CA GLY A 93 22.27 -0.58 -0.62
C GLY A 93 21.34 -1.09 -1.72
N SER A 94 20.43 -2.00 -1.39
CA SER A 94 19.46 -2.58 -2.34
C SER A 94 18.14 -1.82 -2.44
N GLN A 95 17.84 -1.01 -1.42
CA GLN A 95 16.61 -0.26 -1.31
C GLN A 95 16.90 1.20 -0.97
N HIS A 96 16.08 2.10 -1.50
CA HIS A 96 16.18 3.53 -1.27
C HIS A 96 14.82 4.11 -0.90
N THR A 97 14.71 4.65 0.32
CA THR A 97 13.51 5.34 0.77
C THR A 97 13.76 6.84 0.71
N THR A 98 12.83 7.59 0.12
CA THR A 98 12.89 9.05 0.03
C THR A 98 11.58 9.65 0.50
N VAL A 99 11.67 10.68 1.34
CA VAL A 99 10.56 11.55 1.73
C VAL A 99 10.89 12.95 1.23
N ASN A 100 10.03 13.51 0.38
CA ASN A 100 10.19 14.86 -0.18
C ASN A 100 8.82 15.50 -0.44
N ALA A 101 8.80 16.69 -1.04
CA ALA A 101 7.55 17.41 -1.37
C ALA A 101 6.59 16.62 -2.29
N GLY A 102 7.10 15.66 -3.07
CA GLY A 102 6.30 14.77 -3.91
C GLY A 102 5.66 13.60 -3.16
N GLY A 103 6.10 13.32 -1.93
CA GLY A 103 5.57 12.25 -1.08
C GLY A 103 6.65 11.32 -0.53
N ILE A 104 6.28 10.04 -0.37
CA ILE A 104 7.16 8.98 0.14
C ILE A 104 7.33 7.93 -0.95
N SER A 105 8.56 7.53 -1.25
CA SER A 105 8.84 6.41 -2.16
C SER A 105 9.81 5.41 -1.56
N VAL A 106 9.58 4.13 -1.76
CA VAL A 106 10.53 3.05 -1.52
C VAL A 106 10.87 2.42 -2.87
N ASN A 107 12.09 2.67 -3.33
CA ASN A 107 12.65 2.06 -4.53
C ASN A 107 13.45 0.82 -4.13
N SER A 108 13.32 -0.26 -4.90
CA SER A 108 14.14 -1.45 -4.78
C SER A 108 14.71 -1.79 -6.15
N ASN A 109 15.96 -2.27 -6.18
CA ASN A 109 16.58 -2.66 -7.44
C ASN A 109 15.71 -3.74 -8.13
N ASN A 110 15.35 -3.51 -9.40
CA ASN A 110 14.59 -4.43 -10.25
C ASN A 110 13.11 -4.68 -9.86
N GLN A 111 12.48 -3.77 -9.12
CA GLN A 111 11.04 -3.83 -8.84
C GLN A 111 10.39 -2.45 -9.05
N ALA A 112 9.10 -2.42 -9.37
CA ALA A 112 8.36 -1.17 -9.41
C ALA A 112 8.29 -0.57 -7.98
N PRO A 113 8.44 0.75 -7.83
CA PRO A 113 8.50 1.38 -6.52
C PRO A 113 7.15 1.36 -5.81
N VAL A 114 7.20 1.35 -4.48
CA VAL A 114 6.04 1.71 -3.66
C VAL A 114 6.07 3.21 -3.45
N SER A 115 4.98 3.92 -3.74
CA SER A 115 4.92 5.37 -3.58
C SER A 115 3.59 5.85 -3.01
N LEU A 116 3.66 6.81 -2.09
CA LEU A 116 2.53 7.57 -1.57
C LEU A 116 2.70 9.03 -1.97
N THR A 117 1.80 9.54 -2.78
CA THR A 117 1.82 10.92 -3.30
C THR A 117 0.49 11.61 -3.02
N SER A 118 0.35 12.88 -3.39
CA SER A 118 -0.94 13.60 -3.35
C SER A 118 -2.04 12.96 -4.22
N ARG A 119 -1.69 12.05 -5.14
CA ARG A 119 -2.62 11.30 -5.98
C ARG A 119 -3.05 9.97 -5.38
N GLY A 120 -2.46 9.54 -4.26
CA GLY A 120 -2.74 8.27 -3.60
C GLY A 120 -1.53 7.34 -3.49
N LEU A 121 -1.82 6.06 -3.25
CA LEU A 121 -0.86 4.97 -3.06
C LEU A 121 -0.71 4.14 -4.33
N ASP A 122 0.53 3.98 -4.80
CA ASP A 122 0.92 2.95 -5.76
C ASP A 122 1.78 1.90 -5.03
N ASN A 123 1.35 0.64 -5.04
CA ASN A 123 2.06 -0.45 -4.37
C ASN A 123 3.05 -1.19 -5.28
N GLY A 124 3.32 -0.68 -6.49
CA GLY A 124 4.34 -1.23 -7.39
C GLY A 124 4.03 -2.67 -7.82
N GLY A 125 2.76 -3.03 -7.96
CA GLY A 125 2.32 -4.39 -8.31
C GLY A 125 2.47 -5.43 -7.18
N ASN A 126 2.86 -5.02 -5.97
CA ASN A 126 3.00 -5.94 -4.85
C ASN A 126 1.63 -6.36 -4.30
N ARG A 127 1.59 -7.54 -3.66
CA ARG A 127 0.40 -8.02 -2.95
C ARG A 127 0.19 -7.19 -1.68
N ILE A 128 -1.03 -6.70 -1.48
CA ILE A 128 -1.48 -6.09 -0.22
C ILE A 128 -2.05 -7.22 0.66
N SER A 129 -1.45 -7.47 1.82
CA SER A 129 -1.88 -8.48 2.79
C SER A 129 -2.45 -7.84 4.05
N ASN A 130 -3.15 -8.64 4.86
CA ASN A 130 -3.76 -8.21 6.13
C ASN A 130 -4.81 -7.08 5.98
N VAL A 131 -5.52 -7.07 4.85
CA VAL A 131 -6.69 -6.21 4.64
C VAL A 131 -7.87 -6.81 5.40
N ALA A 132 -8.32 -6.13 6.45
CA ALA A 132 -9.52 -6.50 7.19
C ALA A 132 -10.77 -6.46 6.29
N ASP A 133 -11.87 -7.07 6.75
CA ASP A 133 -13.13 -6.96 6.03
C ASP A 133 -13.59 -5.50 5.99
N GLY A 134 -13.87 -4.97 4.79
CA GLY A 134 -14.41 -3.63 4.63
C GLY A 134 -15.80 -3.50 5.26
N VAL A 135 -16.06 -2.38 5.92
CA VAL A 135 -17.31 -2.08 6.65
C VAL A 135 -18.04 -0.90 6.02
N GLN A 136 -17.32 0.12 5.56
CA GLN A 136 -17.88 1.31 4.90
C GLN A 136 -17.82 1.19 3.37
N PRO A 137 -18.64 1.97 2.62
CA PRO A 137 -18.69 1.90 1.16
C PRO A 137 -17.38 2.17 0.41
N HIS A 138 -16.40 2.81 1.07
CA HIS A 138 -15.10 3.17 0.48
C HIS A 138 -13.93 2.34 1.01
N ASP A 139 -14.21 1.33 1.83
CA ASP A 139 -13.19 0.41 2.29
C ASP A 139 -12.78 -0.56 1.17
N ALA A 140 -11.51 -0.96 1.16
CA ALA A 140 -11.05 -2.03 0.30
C ALA A 140 -11.70 -3.36 0.69
N VAL A 141 -12.16 -4.13 -0.31
CA VAL A 141 -12.66 -5.49 -0.09
C VAL A 141 -11.50 -6.48 -0.16
N ASN A 142 -11.51 -7.47 0.73
CA ASN A 142 -10.53 -8.56 0.69
C ASN A 142 -11.06 -9.78 -0.08
N VAL A 143 -10.16 -10.72 -0.40
CA VAL A 143 -10.47 -11.94 -1.15
C VAL A 143 -11.49 -12.82 -0.42
N SER A 144 -11.52 -12.78 0.92
CA SER A 144 -12.48 -13.57 1.71
C SER A 144 -13.92 -13.07 1.48
N GLN A 145 -14.14 -11.75 1.44
CA GLN A 145 -15.43 -11.14 1.13
C GLN A 145 -15.87 -11.46 -0.30
N LEU A 146 -14.94 -11.35 -1.26
CA LEU A 146 -15.20 -11.68 -2.66
C LEU A 146 -15.62 -13.15 -2.84
N ASN A 147 -14.92 -14.10 -2.19
CA ASN A 147 -15.25 -15.52 -2.28
C ASN A 147 -16.63 -15.85 -1.66
N ARG A 148 -17.01 -15.20 -0.56
CA ARG A 148 -18.36 -15.34 0.01
C ARG A 148 -19.43 -14.85 -0.96
N MET A 149 -19.20 -13.70 -1.61
CA MET A 149 -20.12 -13.16 -2.61
C MET A 149 -20.22 -14.07 -3.83
N LYS A 150 -19.08 -14.55 -4.36
CA LYS A 150 -19.03 -15.48 -5.49
C LYS A 150 -19.85 -16.74 -5.20
N LYS A 151 -19.61 -17.40 -4.06
CA LYS A 151 -20.35 -18.61 -3.67
C LYS A 151 -21.85 -18.35 -3.52
N LYS A 152 -22.25 -17.18 -3.00
CA LYS A 152 -23.67 -16.80 -2.89
C LYS A 152 -24.32 -16.60 -4.26
N MET A 153 -23.58 -16.01 -5.21
CA MET A 153 -24.06 -15.81 -6.59
C MET A 153 -24.18 -17.12 -7.36
N GLU A 154 -23.19 -18.01 -7.25
CA GLU A 154 -23.23 -19.35 -7.85
C GLU A 154 -24.47 -20.11 -7.38
N LYS A 155 -24.69 -20.18 -6.06
CA LYS A 155 -25.89 -20.82 -5.49
C LYS A 155 -27.20 -20.24 -6.02
N HIS A 156 -27.32 -18.92 -6.10
CA HIS A 156 -28.54 -18.30 -6.61
C HIS A 156 -28.76 -18.60 -8.11
N SER A 157 -27.69 -18.57 -8.90
CA SER A 157 -27.73 -18.88 -10.34
C SER A 157 -28.13 -20.33 -10.59
N ASP A 158 -27.53 -21.26 -9.84
CA ASP A 158 -27.80 -22.69 -9.97
C ASP A 158 -29.25 -23.03 -9.55
N ALA A 159 -29.72 -22.41 -8.48
CA ALA A 159 -31.10 -22.55 -8.01
C ALA A 159 -32.14 -21.98 -8.99
N GLY A 160 -31.83 -20.83 -9.61
CA GLY A 160 -32.66 -20.27 -10.68
C GLY A 160 -32.73 -21.20 -11.91
N THR A 161 -31.62 -21.84 -12.28
CA THR A 161 -31.59 -22.83 -13.36
C THR A 161 -32.39 -24.08 -13.00
N ALA A 162 -32.26 -24.57 -11.76
CA ALA A 162 -33.08 -25.66 -11.27
C ALA A 162 -34.58 -25.33 -11.34
N ALA A 163 -34.98 -24.09 -11.01
CA ALA A 163 -36.36 -23.64 -11.12
C ALA A 163 -36.85 -23.62 -12.58
N ALA A 164 -36.02 -23.18 -13.53
CA ALA A 164 -36.35 -23.21 -14.94
C ALA A 164 -36.51 -24.66 -15.47
N ILE A 165 -35.63 -25.58 -15.06
CA ILE A 165 -35.75 -27.01 -15.37
C ILE A 165 -37.06 -27.57 -14.80
N ALA A 166 -37.42 -27.22 -13.57
CA ALA A 166 -38.67 -27.64 -12.95
C ALA A 166 -39.89 -27.17 -13.76
N VAL A 167 -39.94 -25.89 -14.19
CA VAL A 167 -41.04 -25.35 -15.02
C VAL A 167 -41.08 -26.01 -16.39
N GLY A 168 -39.91 -26.23 -16.99
CA GLY A 168 -39.75 -26.90 -18.28
C GLY A 168 -40.33 -28.31 -18.26
N ASN A 169 -40.20 -29.02 -17.14
CA ASN A 169 -40.70 -30.38 -16.96
C ASN A 169 -42.16 -30.47 -16.48
N LEU A 170 -42.87 -29.35 -16.29
CA LEU A 170 -44.30 -29.38 -15.92
C LEU A 170 -45.15 -29.91 -17.09
N PRO A 171 -45.86 -31.05 -16.91
CA PRO A 171 -46.85 -31.50 -17.87
C PRO A 171 -47.95 -30.46 -18.12
N HIS A 172 -48.54 -30.50 -19.31
CA HIS A 172 -49.64 -29.64 -19.72
C HIS A 172 -50.86 -30.43 -20.21
N ALA A 173 -52.03 -29.81 -20.22
CA ALA A 173 -53.26 -30.39 -20.74
C ALA A 173 -53.16 -30.68 -22.25
N MET A 174 -53.45 -31.92 -22.66
CA MET A 174 -53.43 -32.38 -24.06
C MET A 174 -54.84 -32.68 -24.61
N HIS A 175 -55.90 -32.44 -23.82
CA HIS A 175 -57.27 -32.78 -24.20
C HIS A 175 -58.14 -31.54 -24.33
N SER A 176 -59.00 -31.53 -25.34
CA SER A 176 -59.88 -30.42 -25.66
C SER A 176 -60.80 -30.04 -24.49
N GLY A 177 -60.86 -28.74 -24.18
CA GLY A 177 -61.66 -28.17 -23.10
C GLY A 177 -61.22 -28.56 -21.68
N LYS A 178 -60.06 -29.19 -21.50
CA LYS A 178 -59.59 -29.68 -20.19
C LYS A 178 -58.55 -28.74 -19.58
N SER A 179 -58.55 -28.72 -18.25
CA SER A 179 -57.54 -28.06 -17.43
C SER A 179 -56.69 -29.10 -16.72
N MET A 180 -55.43 -28.77 -16.44
CA MET A 180 -54.50 -29.62 -15.69
C MET A 180 -53.78 -28.80 -14.62
N VAL A 181 -53.60 -29.38 -13.43
CA VAL A 181 -52.69 -28.91 -12.39
C VAL A 181 -51.50 -29.86 -12.34
N ALA A 182 -50.29 -29.32 -12.31
CA ALA A 182 -49.05 -30.08 -12.34
C ALA A 182 -48.06 -29.59 -11.27
N VAL A 183 -47.23 -30.51 -10.78
CA VAL A 183 -46.10 -30.24 -9.91
C VAL A 183 -44.87 -30.91 -10.51
N ALA A 184 -43.73 -30.23 -10.52
CA ALA A 184 -42.47 -30.74 -11.05
C ALA A 184 -41.30 -30.31 -10.17
N GLY A 185 -40.21 -31.07 -10.24
CA GLY A 185 -38.95 -30.76 -9.58
C GLY A 185 -37.83 -30.52 -10.60
N GLY A 186 -36.82 -29.77 -10.19
CA GLY A 186 -35.61 -29.53 -10.96
C GLY A 186 -34.37 -29.50 -10.06
N SER A 187 -33.23 -29.86 -10.63
CA SER A 187 -31.94 -29.89 -9.94
C SER A 187 -30.85 -29.45 -10.90
N TYR A 188 -29.93 -28.60 -10.44
CA TYR A 188 -28.78 -28.12 -11.20
C TYR A 188 -27.71 -27.59 -10.24
N GLY A 189 -26.43 -27.86 -10.51
CA GLY A 189 -25.32 -27.29 -9.71
C GLY A 189 -25.32 -27.63 -8.21
N GLY A 190 -26.06 -28.66 -7.79
CA GLY A 190 -26.25 -28.99 -6.37
C GLY A 190 -27.37 -28.22 -5.66
N GLU A 191 -28.08 -27.37 -6.39
CA GLU A 191 -29.29 -26.67 -5.95
C GLU A 191 -30.54 -27.34 -6.55
N SER A 192 -31.71 -27.10 -5.96
CA SER A 192 -32.96 -27.73 -6.37
C SER A 192 -34.12 -26.75 -6.36
N ALA A 193 -35.18 -27.07 -7.08
CA ALA A 193 -36.38 -26.25 -7.10
C ALA A 193 -37.63 -27.09 -7.36
N VAL A 194 -38.77 -26.53 -6.95
CA VAL A 194 -40.09 -27.08 -7.21
C VAL A 194 -40.89 -26.06 -8.02
N ALA A 195 -41.65 -26.55 -8.99
CA ALA A 195 -42.57 -25.78 -9.79
C ALA A 195 -43.99 -26.32 -9.66
N ILE A 196 -44.97 -25.42 -9.68
CA ILE A 196 -46.39 -25.74 -9.80
C ILE A 196 -46.91 -25.03 -11.03
N GLY A 197 -47.74 -25.70 -11.82
CA GLY A 197 -48.35 -25.11 -13.00
C GLY A 197 -49.80 -25.46 -13.16
N VAL A 198 -50.52 -24.56 -13.84
CA VAL A 198 -51.86 -24.84 -14.35
C VAL A 198 -51.87 -24.61 -15.84
N SER A 199 -52.59 -25.43 -16.57
CA SER A 199 -52.78 -25.27 -18.01
C SER A 199 -54.22 -25.54 -18.43
N HIS A 200 -54.65 -24.92 -19.52
CA HIS A 200 -56.00 -25.08 -20.07
C HIS A 200 -55.95 -25.08 -21.59
N THR A 201 -56.70 -26.00 -22.20
CA THR A 201 -56.87 -26.09 -23.65
C THR A 201 -58.29 -25.70 -24.03
N ASN A 202 -58.47 -24.94 -25.11
CA ASN A 202 -59.79 -24.55 -25.60
C ASN A 202 -60.62 -25.75 -26.11
N GLU A 203 -61.92 -25.54 -26.38
CA GLU A 203 -62.86 -26.59 -26.83
C GLU A 203 -62.56 -27.20 -28.21
N LYS A 204 -61.65 -26.59 -28.97
CA LYS A 204 -61.17 -27.13 -30.24
C LYS A 204 -59.86 -27.90 -30.10
N GLY A 205 -59.23 -27.90 -28.92
CA GLY A 205 -57.93 -28.53 -28.69
C GLY A 205 -56.72 -27.74 -29.20
N ASN A 206 -56.93 -26.65 -29.93
CA ASN A 206 -55.89 -26.01 -30.75
C ASN A 206 -55.25 -24.76 -30.11
N VAL A 207 -55.68 -24.35 -28.91
CA VAL A 207 -55.03 -23.29 -28.12
C VAL A 207 -54.75 -23.82 -26.71
N ILE A 208 -53.51 -23.65 -26.22
CA ILE A 208 -53.12 -24.00 -24.85
C ILE A 208 -52.61 -22.76 -24.12
N LEU A 209 -53.13 -22.50 -22.93
CA LEU A 209 -52.60 -21.53 -21.96
C LEU A 209 -51.85 -22.28 -20.85
N LYS A 210 -50.68 -21.79 -20.42
CA LYS A 210 -49.92 -22.29 -19.26
C LYS A 210 -49.57 -21.14 -18.32
N LEU A 211 -49.77 -21.36 -17.04
CA LEU A 211 -49.30 -20.52 -15.94
C LEU A 211 -48.43 -21.39 -15.03
N SER A 212 -47.34 -20.84 -14.51
CA SER A 212 -46.41 -21.56 -13.64
C SER A 212 -45.85 -20.66 -12.55
N GLY A 213 -45.56 -21.24 -11.39
CA GLY A 213 -44.85 -20.62 -10.29
C GLY A 213 -43.77 -21.57 -9.76
N THR A 214 -42.68 -21.03 -9.23
CA THR A 214 -41.55 -21.79 -8.71
C THR A 214 -41.11 -21.33 -7.34
N SER A 215 -40.47 -22.23 -6.61
CA SER A 215 -39.65 -21.93 -5.44
C SER A 215 -38.37 -22.74 -5.51
N ASP A 216 -37.23 -22.10 -5.29
CA ASP A 216 -35.93 -22.76 -5.27
C ASP A 216 -35.39 -23.00 -3.84
N SER A 217 -34.30 -23.76 -3.72
CA SER A 217 -33.64 -24.10 -2.45
C SER A 217 -33.01 -22.91 -1.73
N ASN A 218 -32.90 -21.74 -2.39
CA ASN A 218 -32.45 -20.49 -1.80
C ASN A 218 -33.63 -19.58 -1.39
N GLY A 219 -34.87 -20.09 -1.46
CA GLY A 219 -36.08 -19.39 -1.06
C GLY A 219 -36.48 -18.27 -2.02
N LYS A 220 -36.07 -18.34 -3.29
CA LYS A 220 -36.50 -17.39 -4.33
C LYS A 220 -37.66 -17.98 -5.12
N TYR A 221 -38.56 -17.10 -5.52
CA TYR A 221 -39.78 -17.44 -6.22
C TYR A 221 -39.79 -16.83 -7.62
N GLY A 222 -40.39 -17.54 -8.57
CA GLY A 222 -40.61 -17.06 -9.94
C GLY A 222 -42.04 -17.36 -10.38
N VAL A 223 -42.51 -16.60 -11.37
CA VAL A 223 -43.80 -16.84 -12.04
C VAL A 223 -43.62 -16.67 -13.55
N GLY A 224 -44.37 -17.44 -14.33
CA GLY A 224 -44.31 -17.39 -15.80
C GLY A 224 -45.63 -17.82 -16.44
N ALA A 225 -45.90 -17.29 -17.63
CA ALA A 225 -47.09 -17.58 -18.41
C ALA A 225 -46.72 -17.78 -19.89
N GLY A 226 -47.49 -18.60 -20.61
CA GLY A 226 -47.30 -18.82 -22.05
C GLY A 226 -48.57 -19.29 -22.74
N VAL A 227 -48.65 -19.04 -24.05
CA VAL A 227 -49.76 -19.47 -24.92
C VAL A 227 -49.20 -20.16 -26.16
N GLY A 228 -49.84 -21.24 -26.61
CA GLY A 228 -49.51 -21.96 -27.84
C GLY A 228 -50.74 -22.16 -28.72
N TYR A 229 -50.54 -22.17 -30.03
CA TYR A 229 -51.57 -22.45 -31.05
C TYR A 229 -51.08 -23.55 -31.99
N GLU A 230 -51.94 -24.53 -32.27
CA GLU A 230 -51.70 -25.64 -33.19
C GLU A 230 -52.65 -25.50 -34.40
N PHE A 231 -52.16 -25.78 -35.61
CA PHE A 231 -52.90 -25.62 -36.87
C PHE A 231 -52.93 -26.90 -37.70
#